data_AF-A0A848TRL5-F1
#
_entry.id   AF-A0A848TRL5-F1
#
_cell.length_a   1.000
_cell.length_b   1.000
_cell.length_c   1.000
_cell.angle_alpha   90.00
_cell.angle_beta   90.00
_cell.angle_gamma   90.00
#
_symmetry.space_group_name_H-M   'P 1'
#
loop_
_entity.id
_entity.type
_entity.pdbx_description
1 polymer ?
#
loop_
_entity_poly.entity_id
_entity_poly.type
_entity_poly.pdbx_seq_one_letter_code
_entity_poly.pdbx_strand_id
1 'polypeptide(L)'
;METKNFKRVFVWELPVRIFHWTNVLCVVVLSVTGFIIADPPVLLSNAEATNLNYFGVIRLIHFITAYIFFFVMLMRIYWAFVGNQFASWKAFWPFKKKAWNNIVHVLKIDILLFNEEEEDLSKLSIGHNSVAALSYIAMFAIALISIFTGFALYSDMSEWWLPNLF
;
A
#
# COMPACT_ATOMS: atom_id res chain seq x y z
N MET A 1 33.34 -9.72 -25.38
CA MET A 1 32.17 -9.35 -24.56
C MET A 1 31.73 -7.95 -24.97
N GLU A 2 30.55 -7.81 -25.57
CA GLU A 2 29.99 -6.48 -25.85
C GLU A 2 29.69 -5.76 -24.53
N THR A 3 30.29 -4.59 -24.33
CA THR A 3 30.01 -3.76 -23.16
C THR A 3 28.70 -3.01 -23.37
N LYS A 4 27.64 -3.45 -22.69
CA LYS A 4 26.34 -2.73 -22.69
C LYS A 4 26.48 -1.43 -21.91
N ASN A 5 26.02 -0.32 -22.48
CA ASN A 5 26.10 1.01 -21.87
C ASN A 5 24.82 1.29 -21.07
N PHE A 6 24.93 1.43 -19.75
CA PHE A 6 23.79 1.63 -18.86
C PHE A 6 23.54 3.11 -18.59
N LYS A 7 22.30 3.56 -18.77
CA LYS A 7 21.86 4.93 -18.43
C LYS A 7 21.00 4.91 -17.18
N ARG A 8 21.35 5.74 -16.18
CA ARG A 8 20.49 5.95 -14.99
C ARG A 8 19.24 6.72 -15.40
N VAL A 9 18.07 6.21 -15.01
CA VAL A 9 16.78 6.85 -15.23
C VAL A 9 16.18 7.21 -13.87
N PHE A 10 15.66 8.43 -13.74
CA PHE A 10 15.00 8.86 -12.51
C PHE A 10 13.56 8.33 -12.51
N VAL A 11 13.37 7.18 -11.85
CA VAL A 11 12.06 6.50 -11.80
C VAL A 11 11.22 7.01 -10.63
N TRP A 12 11.81 7.12 -9.43
CA TRP A 12 11.09 7.44 -8.19
C TRP A 12 11.36 8.85 -7.68
N GLU A 13 10.34 9.70 -7.84
CA GLU A 13 10.28 11.07 -7.36
C GLU A 13 10.22 11.15 -5.83
N LEU A 14 10.67 12.27 -5.26
CA LEU A 14 10.64 12.48 -3.82
C LEU A 14 9.23 12.32 -3.20
N PRO A 15 8.14 12.84 -3.80
CA PRO A 15 6.79 12.67 -3.26
C PRO A 15 6.33 11.21 -3.22
N VAL A 16 6.75 10.40 -4.19
CA VAL A 16 6.49 8.95 -4.21
C VAL A 16 7.20 8.24 -3.06
N ARG A 17 8.41 8.68 -2.70
CA ARG A 17 9.15 8.12 -1.56
C ARG A 17 8.53 8.51 -0.21
N ILE A 18 8.11 9.76 -0.08
CA ILE A 18 7.39 10.24 1.11
C ILE A 18 6.11 9.42 1.28
N PHE A 19 5.30 9.32 0.22
CA PHE A 19 4.13 8.45 0.20
C PHE A 19 4.46 7.03 0.66
N HIS A 20 5.48 6.40 0.07
CA HIS A 20 5.84 5.01 0.39
C HIS A 20 6.18 4.82 1.86
N TRP A 21 7.09 5.64 2.41
CA TRP A 21 7.53 5.46 3.80
C TRP A 21 6.45 5.82 4.82
N THR A 22 5.66 6.87 4.56
CA THR A 22 4.52 7.18 5.42
C THR A 22 3.46 6.08 5.36
N ASN A 23 3.19 5.53 4.17
CA ASN A 23 2.24 4.43 4.00
C ASN A 23 2.71 3.15 4.72
N VAL A 24 4.00 2.80 4.63
CA VAL A 24 4.59 1.66 5.36
C VAL A 24 4.39 1.84 6.87
N LEU A 25 4.70 3.03 7.40
CA LEU A 25 4.51 3.31 8.83
C LEU A 25 3.03 3.20 9.24
N CYS A 26 2.12 3.76 8.44
CA CYS A 26 0.68 3.68 8.70
C CYS A 26 0.18 2.25 8.70
N VAL A 27 0.53 1.45 7.69
CA VAL A 27 0.10 0.05 7.60
C VAL A 27 0.61 -0.75 8.80
N VAL A 28 1.87 -0.60 9.19
CA VAL A 28 2.42 -1.30 10.36
C VAL A 28 1.66 -0.93 11.63
N VAL A 29 1.47 0.36 11.89
CA VAL A 29 0.76 0.82 13.09
C VAL A 29 -0.70 0.38 13.08
N LEU A 30 -1.41 0.52 11.96
CA LEU A 30 -2.81 0.11 11.81
C LEU A 30 -2.98 -1.40 11.95
N SER A 31 -2.07 -2.21 11.40
CA SER A 31 -2.11 -3.66 11.55
C SER A 31 -1.90 -4.08 13.00
N VAL A 32 -0.88 -3.54 13.69
CA VAL A 32 -0.59 -3.90 15.09
C VAL A 32 -1.73 -3.45 16.00
N THR A 33 -2.15 -2.19 15.92
CA THR A 33 -3.24 -1.67 16.76
C THR A 33 -4.58 -2.30 16.42
N GLY A 34 -4.86 -2.58 15.14
CA GLY A 34 -6.07 -3.27 14.70
C GLY A 34 -6.16 -4.70 15.23
N PHE A 35 -5.04 -5.43 15.24
CA PHE A 35 -4.98 -6.77 15.86
C PHE A 35 -5.28 -6.71 17.36
N ILE A 36 -4.70 -5.75 18.08
CA ILE A 36 -4.95 -5.56 19.52
C ILE A 36 -6.41 -5.14 19.77
N ILE A 37 -7.04 -4.40 18.87
CA ILE A 37 -8.46 -4.03 18.98
C ILE A 37 -9.36 -5.26 18.76
N ALA A 38 -8.99 -6.12 17.80
CA ALA A 38 -9.74 -7.33 17.49
C ALA A 38 -9.62 -8.41 18.59
N ASP A 39 -8.43 -8.58 19.16
CA ASP A 39 -8.14 -9.51 20.25
C ASP A 39 -7.32 -8.81 21.35
N PRO A 40 -7.99 -8.13 22.30
CA PRO A 40 -7.31 -7.38 23.34
C PRO A 40 -6.57 -8.30 24.31
N PRO A 41 -5.26 -8.07 24.57
CA PRO A 41 -4.52 -8.87 25.52
C PRO A 41 -5.06 -8.65 26.93
N VAL A 42 -5.13 -9.73 27.71
CA VAL A 42 -5.51 -9.67 29.12
C VAL A 42 -4.38 -9.02 29.91
N LEU A 43 -4.54 -7.74 30.27
CA LEU A 43 -3.65 -7.05 31.19
C LEU A 43 -4.15 -7.24 32.62
N LEU A 44 -3.50 -8.14 33.36
CA LEU A 44 -3.71 -8.26 34.80
C LEU A 44 -3.04 -7.07 35.49
N SER A 45 -3.84 -6.20 36.10
CA SER A 45 -3.37 -5.05 36.86
C SER A 45 -4.12 -4.95 38.18
N ASN A 46 -3.39 -4.63 39.25
CA ASN A 46 -3.98 -4.32 40.56
C ASN A 46 -4.34 -2.82 40.69
N ALA A 47 -4.13 -2.02 39.66
CA ALA A 47 -4.49 -0.61 39.65
C ALA A 47 -5.99 -0.42 39.37
N GLU A 48 -6.58 0.64 39.93
CA GLU A 48 -7.98 0.99 39.67
C GLU A 48 -8.22 1.33 38.19
N ALA A 49 -9.39 0.96 37.67
CA ALA A 49 -9.76 1.19 36.27
C ALA A 49 -9.72 2.67 35.85
N THR A 50 -9.97 3.60 36.78
CA THR A 50 -9.86 5.05 36.56
C THR A 50 -8.45 5.50 36.19
N ASN A 51 -7.43 4.75 36.61
CA ASN A 51 -6.02 5.01 36.33
C ASN A 51 -5.49 4.22 35.12
N LEU A 52 -6.33 3.41 34.46
CA LEU A 52 -5.94 2.53 33.36
C LEU A 52 -6.72 2.90 32.09
N ASN A 53 -6.03 3.50 31.11
CA ASN A 53 -6.63 3.83 29.81
C ASN A 53 -5.83 3.28 28.61
N TYR A 54 -5.18 2.13 28.79
CA TYR A 54 -4.35 1.51 27.76
C TYR A 54 -5.13 1.24 26.46
N PHE A 55 -6.31 0.64 26.56
CA PHE A 55 -7.11 0.28 25.39
C PHE A 55 -7.62 1.53 24.65
N GLY A 56 -8.00 2.58 25.39
CA GLY A 56 -8.37 3.88 24.81
C GLY A 56 -7.21 4.53 24.05
N VAL A 57 -5.98 4.46 24.58
CA VAL A 57 -4.78 4.97 23.90
C VAL A 57 -4.51 4.21 22.59
N ILE A 58 -4.66 2.88 22.58
CA ILE A 58 -4.50 2.09 21.34
C ILE A 58 -5.52 2.48 20.28
N ARG A 59 -6.79 2.59 20.67
CA ARG A 59 -7.86 3.02 19.76
C ARG A 59 -7.59 4.44 19.22
N LEU A 60 -7.15 5.35 20.08
CA LEU A 60 -6.77 6.71 19.68
C LEU A 60 -5.63 6.70 18.64
N ILE A 61 -4.56 5.93 18.89
CA ILE A 61 -3.44 5.80 17.95
C ILE A 61 -3.93 5.22 16.61
N HIS A 62 -4.79 4.20 16.65
CA HIS A 62 -5.38 3.59 15.45
C HIS A 62 -6.16 4.63 14.64
N PHE A 63 -7.07 5.39 15.27
CA PHE A 63 -7.89 6.39 14.58
C PHE A 63 -7.05 7.54 14.01
N ILE A 64 -6.09 8.09 14.78
CA ILE A 64 -5.19 9.14 14.28
C ILE A 64 -4.40 8.64 13.07
N THR A 65 -3.88 7.41 13.14
CA THR A 65 -3.13 6.81 12.04
C THR A 65 -4.02 6.55 10.83
N ALA A 66 -5.29 6.18 11.03
CA ALA A 66 -6.26 6.01 9.95
C ALA A 66 -6.51 7.31 9.18
N TYR A 67 -6.58 8.45 9.87
CA TYR A 67 -6.64 9.76 9.21
C TYR A 67 -5.39 10.08 8.40
N ILE A 68 -4.20 9.82 8.95
CA ILE A 68 -2.94 10.00 8.22
C ILE A 68 -2.93 9.11 6.96
N PHE A 69 -3.30 7.84 7.11
CA PHE A 69 -3.40 6.88 6.01
C PHE A 69 -4.38 7.36 4.92
N PHE A 70 -5.55 7.88 5.31
CA PHE A 70 -6.52 8.45 4.39
C PHE A 70 -5.93 9.59 3.54
N PHE A 71 -5.30 10.58 4.17
CA PHE A 71 -4.69 11.70 3.43
C PHE A 71 -3.49 11.27 2.58
N VAL A 72 -2.71 10.30 3.03
CA VAL A 72 -1.60 9.70 2.26
C VAL A 72 -2.13 8.99 1.01
N MET A 73 -3.26 8.29 1.12
CA MET A 73 -3.93 7.67 -0.02
C MET A 73 -4.53 8.70 -0.98
N LEU A 74 -5.12 9.79 -0.49
CA LEU A 74 -5.57 10.90 -1.33
C LEU A 74 -4.43 11.56 -2.10
N MET A 75 -3.31 11.81 -1.42
CA MET A 75 -2.08 12.30 -2.05
C MET A 75 -1.63 11.36 -3.18
N ARG A 76 -1.71 10.04 -2.95
CA ARG A 76 -1.35 9.04 -3.97
C ARG A 76 -2.29 9.04 -5.16
N ILE A 77 -3.59 9.14 -4.92
CA ILE A 77 -4.60 9.26 -5.99
C ILE A 77 -4.25 10.47 -6.85
N TYR A 78 -4.02 11.62 -6.24
CA TYR A 78 -3.62 12.84 -6.95
C TYR A 78 -2.32 12.64 -7.76
N TRP A 79 -1.28 12.06 -7.14
CA TRP A 79 0.00 11.84 -7.80
C TRP A 79 -0.05 10.80 -8.93
N ALA A 80 -1.05 9.90 -8.91
CA ALA A 80 -1.28 8.96 -10.01
C ALA A 80 -1.75 9.65 -11.31
N PHE A 81 -2.24 10.89 -11.23
CA PHE A 81 -2.60 11.70 -12.39
C PHE A 81 -1.52 12.72 -12.79
N VAL A 82 -0.83 13.33 -11.82
CA VAL A 82 0.13 14.43 -12.05
C VAL A 82 1.58 13.96 -12.15
N GLY A 83 1.92 12.82 -11.55
CA GLY A 83 3.30 12.33 -11.49
C GLY A 83 3.86 11.85 -12.83
N ASN A 84 5.13 11.45 -12.82
CA ASN A 84 5.80 10.94 -14.02
C ASN A 84 5.16 9.68 -14.61
N GLN A 85 5.64 9.28 -15.79
CA GLN A 85 5.16 8.09 -16.53
C GLN A 85 5.22 6.77 -15.72
N PHE A 86 6.05 6.69 -14.69
CA PHE A 86 6.21 5.51 -13.83
C PHE A 86 5.31 5.55 -12.59
N ALA A 87 4.94 6.75 -12.12
CA ALA A 87 4.02 6.97 -11.01
C ALA A 87 2.54 7.05 -11.47
N SER A 88 2.33 7.29 -12.77
CA SER A 88 1.01 7.40 -13.39
C SER A 88 0.18 6.12 -13.27
N TRP A 89 -1.14 6.26 -13.07
CA TRP A 89 -2.10 5.16 -13.13
C TRP A 89 -1.98 4.31 -14.40
N LYS A 90 -1.57 4.92 -15.52
CA LYS A 90 -1.38 4.24 -16.81
C LYS A 90 -0.26 3.18 -16.77
N ALA A 91 0.71 3.34 -15.87
CA ALA A 91 1.77 2.36 -15.67
C ALA A 91 1.28 1.07 -15.01
N PHE A 92 0.19 1.16 -14.23
CA PHE A 92 -0.35 0.03 -13.48
C PHE A 92 -1.39 -0.79 -14.26
N TRP A 93 -1.85 -0.33 -15.43
CA TRP A 93 -2.94 -0.96 -16.18
C TRP A 93 -2.54 -2.30 -16.83
N PRO A 94 -3.04 -3.46 -16.35
CA PRO A 94 -2.53 -4.78 -16.76
C PRO A 94 -3.28 -5.40 -17.94
N PHE A 95 -4.30 -4.73 -18.51
CA PHE A 95 -5.19 -5.34 -19.52
C PHE A 95 -4.68 -5.27 -20.96
N LYS A 96 -3.40 -4.93 -21.18
CA LYS A 96 -2.80 -4.99 -22.52
C LYS A 96 -2.38 -6.43 -22.82
N LYS A 97 -2.54 -6.92 -24.06
CA LYS A 97 -2.09 -8.27 -24.47
C LYS A 97 -0.63 -8.55 -24.09
N LYS A 98 0.25 -7.54 -24.22
CA LYS A 98 1.65 -7.61 -23.79
C LYS A 98 1.83 -7.84 -22.28
N ALA A 99 0.97 -7.27 -21.45
CA ALA A 99 1.03 -7.42 -19.99
C ALA A 99 0.60 -8.82 -19.56
N TRP A 100 -0.39 -9.43 -20.22
CA TRP A 100 -0.79 -10.82 -19.97
C TRP A 100 0.32 -11.82 -20.30
N ASN A 101 0.97 -11.66 -21.45
CA ASN A 101 2.12 -12.50 -21.80
C ASN A 101 3.26 -12.34 -20.79
N ASN A 102 3.49 -11.12 -20.30
CA ASN A 102 4.49 -10.83 -19.27
C ASN A 102 4.11 -11.46 -17.91
N ILE A 103 2.83 -11.48 -17.53
CA ILE A 103 2.36 -12.16 -16.31
C ILE A 103 2.66 -13.65 -16.38
N VAL A 104 2.30 -14.31 -17.47
CA VAL A 104 2.54 -15.75 -17.65
C VAL A 104 4.05 -16.06 -17.64
N HIS A 105 4.84 -15.19 -18.25
CA HIS A 105 6.30 -15.30 -18.28
C HIS A 105 6.90 -15.19 -16.87
N VAL A 106 6.60 -14.13 -16.13
CA VAL A 106 7.05 -13.92 -14.74
C VAL A 106 6.59 -15.07 -13.84
N LEU A 107 5.36 -15.56 -13.99
CA LEU A 107 4.89 -16.71 -13.20
C LEU A 107 5.71 -17.98 -13.47
N LYS A 108 5.99 -18.29 -14.74
CA LYS A 108 6.75 -19.50 -15.11
C LYS A 108 8.21 -19.44 -14.66
N ILE A 109 8.84 -18.28 -14.84
CA ILE A 109 10.28 -18.13 -14.65
C ILE A 109 10.58 -17.76 -13.20
N ASP A 110 9.99 -16.69 -12.68
CA ASP A 110 10.33 -16.17 -11.35
C ASP A 110 9.69 -16.99 -10.23
N ILE A 111 8.46 -17.49 -10.42
CA ILE A 111 7.70 -18.19 -9.37
C ILE A 111 7.86 -19.71 -9.48
N LEU A 112 7.72 -20.27 -10.69
CA LEU A 112 7.83 -21.72 -10.92
C LEU A 112 9.27 -22.18 -11.22
N LEU A 113 10.22 -21.25 -11.31
CA LEU A 113 11.65 -21.52 -11.50
C LEU A 113 11.95 -22.37 -12.74
N PHE A 114 11.19 -22.18 -13.82
CA PHE A 114 11.48 -22.83 -15.09
C PHE A 114 12.73 -22.20 -15.72
N ASN A 115 13.57 -23.04 -16.35
CA ASN A 115 14.77 -22.57 -17.03
C ASN A 115 14.42 -21.77 -18.29
N GLU A 116 15.08 -20.62 -18.44
CA GLU A 116 15.11 -19.88 -19.69
C GLU A 116 16.29 -20.33 -20.55
N GLU A 117 16.03 -20.58 -21.84
CA GLU A 117 17.09 -20.92 -22.79
C GLU A 117 17.89 -19.68 -23.25
N GLU A 118 17.31 -18.47 -23.20
CA GLU A 118 17.95 -17.21 -23.60
C GLU A 118 17.56 -16.04 -22.66
N GLU A 119 18.57 -15.39 -22.06
CA GLU A 119 18.38 -14.19 -21.23
C GLU A 119 18.12 -12.93 -22.08
N ASP A 120 16.85 -12.64 -22.37
CA ASP A 120 16.45 -11.44 -23.11
C ASP A 120 16.26 -10.23 -22.17
N LEU A 121 17.35 -9.48 -21.96
CA LEU A 121 17.35 -8.24 -21.16
C LEU A 121 16.40 -7.15 -21.69
N SER A 122 15.89 -7.25 -22.92
CA SER A 122 14.91 -6.30 -23.46
C SER A 122 13.50 -6.48 -22.85
N LYS A 123 13.26 -7.62 -22.21
CA LYS A 123 12.02 -7.93 -21.48
C LYS A 123 12.01 -7.36 -20.06
N LEU A 124 13.15 -6.88 -19.55
CA LEU A 124 13.25 -6.31 -18.22
C LEU A 124 12.44 -5.00 -18.13
N SER A 125 11.49 -4.97 -17.19
CA SER A 125 10.73 -3.74 -16.92
C SER A 125 11.57 -2.75 -16.13
N ILE A 126 11.71 -1.52 -16.64
CA ILE A 126 12.45 -0.42 -15.97
C ILE A 126 11.72 0.07 -14.71
N GLY A 127 10.41 -0.18 -14.61
CA GLY A 127 9.57 0.15 -13.46
C GLY A 127 9.00 -1.12 -12.83
N HIS A 128 7.69 -1.30 -12.91
CA HIS A 128 7.03 -2.49 -12.39
C HIS A 128 6.86 -3.55 -13.48
N ASN A 129 7.13 -4.81 -13.16
CA ASN A 129 6.67 -5.92 -14.01
C ASN A 129 5.13 -6.03 -13.92
N SER A 130 4.52 -6.78 -14.85
CA SER A 130 3.05 -6.83 -14.94
C SER A 130 2.39 -7.52 -13.74
N VAL A 131 3.11 -8.41 -13.04
CA VAL A 131 2.63 -9.06 -11.81
C VAL A 131 2.66 -8.08 -10.63
N ALA A 132 3.73 -7.28 -10.50
CA ALA A 132 3.82 -6.22 -9.50
C ALA A 132 2.74 -5.17 -9.74
N ALA A 133 2.48 -4.76 -10.98
CA ALA A 133 1.40 -3.83 -11.30
C ALA A 133 0.03 -4.35 -10.80
N LEU A 134 -0.23 -5.65 -10.95
CA LEU A 134 -1.45 -6.28 -10.44
C LEU A 134 -1.51 -6.27 -8.90
N SER A 135 -0.40 -6.57 -8.22
CA SER A 135 -0.35 -6.52 -6.76
C SER A 135 -0.58 -5.11 -6.23
N TYR A 136 -0.07 -4.07 -6.90
CA TYR A 136 -0.38 -2.68 -6.55
C TYR A 136 -1.87 -2.37 -6.67
N ILE A 137 -2.55 -2.80 -7.74
CA ILE A 137 -3.99 -2.61 -7.89
C ILE A 137 -4.75 -3.30 -6.76
N ALA A 138 -4.40 -4.55 -6.44
CA ALA A 138 -5.05 -5.30 -5.37
C ALA A 138 -4.84 -4.63 -4.00
N MET A 139 -3.60 -4.26 -3.66
CA MET A 139 -3.30 -3.55 -2.40
C MET A 139 -4.01 -2.21 -2.32
N PHE A 140 -4.10 -1.48 -3.44
CA PHE A 140 -4.80 -0.20 -3.50
C PHE A 140 -6.31 -0.37 -3.28
N ALA A 141 -6.93 -1.38 -3.88
CA ALA A 141 -8.33 -1.71 -3.65
C ALA A 141 -8.60 -2.09 -2.19
N ILE A 142 -7.75 -2.93 -1.59
CA ILE A 142 -7.83 -3.29 -0.16
C ILE A 142 -7.72 -2.04 0.71
N ALA A 143 -6.75 -1.16 0.44
CA ALA A 143 -6.58 0.09 1.17
C ALA A 143 -7.84 0.98 1.12
N LEU A 144 -8.46 1.11 -0.05
CA LEU A 144 -9.73 1.85 -0.18
C LEU A 144 -10.84 1.18 0.63
N ILE A 145 -11.03 -0.13 0.50
CA ILE A 145 -12.05 -0.86 1.27
C ILE A 145 -11.83 -0.65 2.76
N SER A 146 -10.60 -0.79 3.26
CA SER A 146 -10.26 -0.55 4.67
C SER A 146 -10.54 0.87 5.14
N ILE A 147 -10.34 1.88 4.28
CA ILE A 147 -10.72 3.27 4.58
C ILE A 147 -12.24 3.38 4.72
N PHE A 148 -13.00 2.88 3.74
CA PHE A 148 -14.47 2.99 3.75
C PHE A 148 -15.07 2.26 4.95
N THR A 149 -14.68 1.01 5.18
CA THR A 149 -15.19 0.24 6.33
C THR A 149 -14.71 0.80 7.66
N GLY A 150 -13.47 1.29 7.74
CA GLY A 150 -12.93 1.92 8.93
C GLY A 150 -13.68 3.19 9.33
N PHE A 151 -13.95 4.09 8.38
CA PHE A 151 -14.72 5.30 8.65
C PHE A 151 -16.19 5.01 8.96
N ALA A 152 -16.81 4.04 8.28
CA ALA A 152 -18.17 3.61 8.58
C ALA A 152 -18.32 3.06 10.01
N LEU A 153 -17.29 2.39 10.55
CA LEU A 153 -17.27 1.96 11.96
C LEU A 153 -17.00 3.13 12.92
N TYR A 154 -16.34 4.19 12.47
CA TYR A 154 -15.94 5.33 13.29
C TYR A 154 -16.98 6.46 13.33
N SER A 155 -17.87 6.54 12.34
CA SER A 155 -18.86 7.62 12.18
C SER A 155 -19.75 7.82 13.41
N ASP A 156 -20.33 6.74 13.94
CA ASP A 156 -21.19 6.76 15.14
C ASP A 156 -20.48 7.28 16.39
N MET A 157 -19.15 7.28 16.40
CA MET A 157 -18.31 7.74 17.53
C MET A 157 -17.68 9.12 17.27
N SER A 158 -17.97 9.76 16.13
CA SER A 158 -17.35 11.02 15.74
C SER A 158 -18.37 12.15 15.63
N GLU A 159 -18.09 13.25 16.33
CA GLU A 159 -18.83 14.51 16.16
C GLU A 159 -18.38 15.29 14.91
N TRP A 160 -17.27 14.87 14.28
CA TRP A 160 -16.71 15.54 13.11
C TRP A 160 -17.44 15.12 11.82
N TRP A 161 -17.57 16.03 10.85
CA TRP A 161 -18.37 15.79 9.63
C TRP A 161 -17.79 14.75 8.67
N LEU A 162 -16.46 14.61 8.58
CA LEU A 162 -15.79 13.79 7.57
C LEU A 162 -16.14 12.29 7.69
N PRO A 163 -16.07 11.65 8.88
CA PRO A 163 -16.54 10.27 9.05
C PRO A 163 -18.01 10.05 8.69
N ASN A 164 -18.86 11.06 8.88
CA ASN A 164 -20.30 10.98 8.56
C ASN A 164 -20.60 10.98 7.05
N LEU A 165 -19.58 11.07 6.20
CA LEU A 165 -19.71 10.95 4.74
C LEU A 165 -19.53 9.51 4.22
N PHE A 166 -19.16 8.57 5.10
CA PHE A 166 -18.89 7.17 4.78
C PHE A 166 -20.04 6.28 5.25
#